data_AF-A0A356U4N6-F1
#
_entry.id   AF-A0A356U4N6-F1
#
_cell.length_a   1.000
_cell.length_b   1.000
_cell.length_c   1.000
_cell.angle_alpha   90.00
_cell.angle_beta   90.00
_cell.angle_gamma   90.00
#
_symmetry.space_group_name_H-M   'P 1'
#
loop_
_entity.id
_entity.type
_entity.pdbx_description
1 polymer ?
#
loop_
_entity_poly.entity_id
_entity_poly.type
_entity_poly.pdbx_seq_one_letter_code
_entity_poly.pdbx_strand_id
1 'polypeptide(L)'
;MTNPPTATKTQPSQDQMAMIIGIPHSGRNIDDAALMGCGHWTRAEHAQFADPYLDVLTESLKPMADGLVVQHTSRSLVDTNRCPGDQANDGPCHCDGELHKNAIGLGLMPKRVSTTRLLERHEHEMASRRALFLHSQYHEKMAYEVQKHTNKQILILELHSMPGRSGRELGWCVGNRFGASSAPWMLELVMGAIAKQYPREHVA
;
A
#
# COMPACT_ATOMS: atom_id res chain seq x y z
N MET A 1 -1.03 39.35 35.99
CA MET A 1 -0.29 39.20 34.71
C MET A 1 -0.52 37.78 34.23
N THR A 2 -1.26 37.59 33.14
CA THR A 2 -1.48 36.27 32.55
C THR A 2 -0.24 35.90 31.75
N ASN A 3 0.39 34.76 32.08
CA ASN A 3 1.53 34.27 31.31
C ASN A 3 1.14 34.15 29.83
N PRO A 4 1.99 34.60 28.88
CA PRO A 4 1.72 34.43 27.47
C PRO A 4 1.67 32.92 27.14
N PRO A 5 0.85 32.51 26.16
CA PRO A 5 0.80 31.11 25.75
C PRO A 5 2.18 30.67 25.27
N THR A 6 2.69 29.57 25.84
CA THR A 6 4.04 29.03 25.56
C THR A 6 4.11 28.21 24.28
N ALA A 7 2.97 27.80 23.70
CA ALA A 7 2.90 27.13 22.42
C ALA A 7 1.51 27.30 21.76
N THR A 8 1.49 27.39 20.43
CA THR A 8 0.27 27.39 19.62
C THR A 8 0.25 26.12 18.76
N LYS A 9 -0.78 25.29 18.89
CA LYS A 9 -1.04 24.16 17.97
C LYS A 9 -1.93 24.68 16.84
N THR A 10 -1.38 24.84 15.65
CA THR A 10 -2.18 25.14 14.44
C THR A 10 -2.39 23.86 13.65
N GLN A 11 -3.65 23.54 13.36
CA GLN A 11 -4.01 22.52 12.37
C GLN A 11 -4.33 23.23 11.06
N PRO A 12 -3.94 22.67 9.89
CA PRO A 12 -4.38 23.20 8.61
C PRO A 12 -5.91 23.22 8.56
N SER A 13 -6.49 24.28 7.99
CA SER A 13 -7.93 24.25 7.65
C SER A 13 -8.19 23.17 6.59
N GLN A 14 -9.39 22.58 6.55
CA GLN A 14 -9.75 21.57 5.55
C GLN A 14 -9.50 22.06 4.11
N ASP A 15 -9.69 23.35 3.85
CA ASP A 15 -9.45 23.96 2.53
C ASP A 15 -7.97 23.99 2.12
N GLN A 16 -7.05 23.82 3.07
CA GLN A 16 -5.60 23.84 2.85
C GLN A 16 -4.99 22.44 2.69
N MET A 17 -5.78 21.38 2.81
CA MET A 17 -5.33 20.00 2.67
C MET A 17 -6.04 19.32 1.48
N ALA A 18 -5.32 18.43 0.80
CA ALA A 18 -5.90 17.48 -0.13
C ALA A 18 -5.60 16.06 0.34
N MET A 19 -6.63 15.21 0.34
CA MET A 19 -6.54 13.81 0.71
C MET A 19 -6.51 12.92 -0.54
N ILE A 20 -5.42 12.17 -0.69
CA ILE A 20 -5.24 11.22 -1.78
C ILE A 20 -5.22 9.83 -1.20
N ILE A 21 -6.08 8.94 -1.71
CA ILE A 21 -6.19 7.56 -1.26
C ILE A 21 -5.58 6.63 -2.30
N GLY A 22 -4.62 5.81 -1.87
CA GLY A 22 -4.04 4.72 -2.64
C GLY A 22 -4.56 3.36 -2.16
N ILE A 23 -4.97 2.50 -3.10
CA ILE A 23 -5.31 1.09 -2.82
C ILE A 23 -4.42 0.22 -3.71
N PRO A 24 -3.21 -0.14 -3.25
CA PRO A 24 -2.21 -0.82 -4.08
C PRO A 24 -2.46 -2.32 -4.24
N HIS A 25 -3.26 -2.96 -3.37
CA HIS A 25 -3.31 -4.42 -3.25
C HIS A 25 -4.68 -5.06 -3.44
N SER A 26 -5.74 -4.32 -3.76
CA SER A 26 -7.08 -4.91 -3.92
C SER A 26 -7.30 -5.62 -5.28
N GLY A 27 -6.35 -5.46 -6.21
CA GLY A 27 -6.44 -5.98 -7.57
C GLY A 27 -6.42 -7.50 -7.66
N ARG A 28 -7.20 -8.04 -8.62
CA ARG A 28 -7.27 -9.48 -8.94
C ARG A 28 -7.07 -9.76 -10.42
N ASN A 29 -6.89 -8.72 -11.23
CA ASN A 29 -6.78 -8.87 -12.68
C ASN A 29 -5.41 -9.43 -13.04
N ILE A 30 -5.41 -10.42 -13.93
CA ILE A 30 -4.23 -11.00 -14.55
C ILE A 30 -4.57 -11.27 -16.01
N ASP A 31 -3.74 -10.73 -16.90
CA ASP A 31 -3.89 -10.97 -18.33
C ASP A 31 -3.39 -12.38 -18.73
N ASP A 32 -3.87 -12.89 -19.86
CA ASP A 32 -3.55 -14.25 -20.30
C ASP A 32 -2.06 -14.43 -20.60
N ALA A 33 -1.38 -13.37 -21.05
CA ALA A 33 0.06 -13.41 -21.29
C ALA A 33 0.86 -13.51 -19.98
N ALA A 34 0.34 -12.96 -18.88
CA ALA A 34 0.89 -13.12 -17.54
C ALA A 34 0.59 -14.51 -16.99
N LEU A 35 -0.61 -15.06 -17.17
CA LEU A 35 -0.89 -16.45 -16.77
C LEU A 35 -0.03 -17.47 -17.50
N MET A 36 0.12 -17.33 -18.83
CA MET A 36 0.97 -18.22 -19.62
C MET A 36 2.44 -18.09 -19.23
N GLY A 37 2.91 -16.87 -18.90
CA GLY A 37 4.28 -16.62 -18.46
C GLY A 37 4.56 -16.94 -16.99
N CYS A 38 3.53 -17.05 -16.16
CA CYS A 38 3.60 -17.43 -14.75
C CYS A 38 3.06 -18.86 -14.56
N GLY A 39 3.39 -19.76 -15.50
CA GLY A 39 2.69 -20.99 -15.93
C GLY A 39 2.33 -22.07 -14.88
N HIS A 40 2.29 -21.75 -13.60
CA HIS A 40 2.00 -22.66 -12.51
C HIS A 40 0.97 -22.15 -11.50
N TRP A 41 0.56 -20.88 -11.54
CA TRP A 41 -0.49 -20.36 -10.66
C TRP A 41 -1.80 -20.18 -11.40
N THR A 42 -2.86 -20.73 -10.82
CA THR A 42 -4.24 -20.49 -11.23
C THR A 42 -4.63 -19.05 -10.91
N ARG A 43 -5.65 -18.53 -11.61
CA ARG A 43 -6.26 -17.23 -11.26
C ARG A 43 -6.72 -17.17 -9.79
N ALA A 44 -7.14 -18.31 -9.24
CA ALA A 44 -7.56 -18.42 -7.84
C ALA A 44 -6.39 -18.22 -6.87
N GLU A 45 -5.23 -18.85 -7.11
CA GLU A 45 -4.03 -18.66 -6.29
C GLU A 45 -3.53 -17.21 -6.37
N HIS A 46 -3.57 -16.63 -7.56
CA HIS A 46 -3.24 -15.22 -7.75
C HIS A 46 -4.17 -14.26 -7.01
N ALA A 47 -5.46 -14.58 -6.91
CA ALA A 47 -6.44 -13.76 -6.19
C ALA A 47 -6.24 -13.79 -4.67
N GLN A 48 -5.55 -14.80 -4.13
CA GLN A 48 -5.25 -14.90 -2.69
C GLN A 48 -4.28 -13.82 -2.19
N PHE A 49 -3.54 -13.19 -3.09
CA PHE A 49 -2.69 -12.05 -2.72
C PHE A 49 -3.45 -10.74 -2.56
N ALA A 50 -4.70 -10.67 -3.01
CA ALA A 50 -5.43 -9.42 -2.90
C ALA A 50 -5.73 -9.07 -1.44
N ASP A 51 -5.70 -7.79 -1.12
CA ASP A 51 -6.30 -7.23 0.09
C ASP A 51 -7.82 -7.22 -0.12
N PRO A 52 -8.58 -8.17 0.44
CA PRO A 52 -9.99 -8.33 0.08
C PRO A 52 -10.84 -7.13 0.53
N TYR A 53 -11.93 -6.91 -0.19
CA TYR A 53 -13.00 -5.94 0.11
C TYR A 53 -12.63 -4.45 0.01
N LEU A 54 -11.35 -4.07 -0.08
CA LEU A 54 -10.98 -2.66 -0.28
C LEU A 54 -11.44 -2.08 -1.62
N ASP A 55 -11.50 -2.92 -2.66
CA ASP A 55 -12.03 -2.53 -3.97
C ASP A 55 -13.52 -2.18 -3.92
N VAL A 56 -14.28 -2.82 -3.03
CA VAL A 56 -15.72 -2.54 -2.85
C VAL A 56 -15.96 -1.21 -2.12
N LEU A 57 -15.00 -0.77 -1.29
CA LEU A 57 -15.11 0.50 -0.57
C LEU A 57 -14.88 1.72 -1.47
N THR A 58 -14.37 1.53 -2.69
CA THR A 58 -13.97 2.62 -3.58
C THR A 58 -15.08 3.63 -3.85
N GLU A 59 -16.32 3.19 -4.11
CA GLU A 59 -17.45 4.11 -4.35
C GLU A 59 -17.77 4.98 -3.14
N SER A 60 -17.68 4.41 -1.93
CA SER A 60 -17.88 5.16 -0.69
C SER A 60 -16.73 6.14 -0.43
N LEU A 61 -15.51 5.80 -0.85
CA LEU A 61 -14.31 6.61 -0.65
C LEU A 61 -14.22 7.79 -1.63
N LYS A 62 -14.71 7.64 -2.87
CA LYS A 62 -14.68 8.68 -3.91
C LYS A 62 -15.14 10.07 -3.44
N PRO A 63 -16.32 10.23 -2.79
CA PRO A 63 -16.76 11.56 -2.36
C PRO A 63 -15.95 12.15 -1.20
N MET A 64 -15.14 11.34 -0.52
CA MET A 64 -14.32 11.78 0.61
C MET A 64 -12.92 12.22 0.19
N ALA A 65 -12.40 11.71 -0.93
CA ALA A 65 -11.02 11.94 -1.39
C ALA A 65 -10.95 13.01 -2.49
N ASP A 66 -9.89 13.82 -2.45
CA ASP A 66 -9.53 14.70 -3.57
C ASP A 66 -8.94 13.90 -4.75
N GLY A 67 -8.32 12.75 -4.46
CA GLY A 67 -7.81 11.80 -5.44
C GLY A 67 -7.89 10.35 -4.96
N LEU A 68 -8.22 9.41 -5.86
CA LEU A 68 -8.31 7.98 -5.56
C LEU A 68 -7.62 7.17 -6.65
N VAL A 69 -6.60 6.38 -6.27
CA VAL A 69 -5.86 5.50 -7.17
C VAL A 69 -5.96 4.06 -6.70
N VAL A 70 -6.43 3.18 -7.59
CA VAL A 70 -6.62 1.75 -7.29
C VAL A 70 -5.80 0.93 -8.27
N GLN A 71 -5.01 0.01 -7.74
CA GLN A 71 -4.32 -0.98 -8.55
C GLN A 71 -5.25 -2.18 -8.78
N HIS A 72 -5.67 -2.38 -10.03
CA HIS A 72 -6.57 -3.48 -10.39
C HIS A 72 -5.84 -4.78 -10.71
N THR A 73 -4.56 -4.70 -11.07
CA THR A 73 -3.70 -5.86 -11.31
C THR A 73 -3.34 -6.55 -10.00
N SER A 74 -3.30 -7.89 -9.98
CA SER A 74 -2.92 -8.62 -8.77
C SER A 74 -1.49 -8.32 -8.33
N ARG A 75 -1.29 -8.10 -7.03
CA ARG A 75 0.04 -7.88 -6.45
C ARG A 75 0.99 -9.07 -6.61
N SER A 76 0.45 -10.23 -6.95
CA SER A 76 1.24 -11.41 -7.33
C SER A 76 2.10 -11.17 -8.57
N LEU A 77 1.69 -10.25 -9.45
CA LEU A 77 2.49 -9.84 -10.61
C LEU A 77 3.44 -8.70 -10.26
N VAL A 78 2.98 -7.76 -9.42
CA VAL A 78 3.78 -6.63 -8.94
C VAL A 78 3.22 -6.10 -7.63
N ASP A 79 4.06 -6.05 -6.60
CA ASP A 79 3.75 -5.33 -5.38
C ASP A 79 4.11 -3.85 -5.55
N THR A 80 3.12 -2.99 -5.82
CA THR A 80 3.35 -1.54 -6.01
C THR A 80 3.69 -0.80 -4.71
N ASN A 81 3.60 -1.48 -3.56
CA ASN A 81 4.04 -1.00 -2.25
C ASN A 81 5.43 -1.58 -1.86
N ARG A 82 6.25 -1.87 -2.86
CA ARG A 82 7.66 -2.24 -2.74
C ARG A 82 8.52 -1.35 -3.61
N CYS A 83 9.77 -1.17 -3.23
CA CYS A 83 10.71 -0.40 -4.03
C CYS A 83 11.01 -1.16 -5.34
N PRO A 84 11.18 -0.48 -6.48
CA PRO A 84 11.73 -1.11 -7.68
C PRO A 84 13.09 -1.80 -7.46
N GLY A 85 13.87 -1.31 -6.49
CA GLY A 85 15.13 -1.93 -6.05
C GLY A 85 14.96 -3.24 -5.25
N ASP A 86 13.73 -3.58 -4.84
CA ASP A 86 13.36 -4.86 -4.23
C ASP A 86 13.11 -5.96 -5.27
N GLN A 87 13.52 -5.75 -6.52
CA GLN A 87 13.77 -6.87 -7.42
C GLN A 87 14.78 -7.76 -6.73
N ALA A 88 14.33 -8.93 -6.30
CA ALA A 88 15.17 -9.95 -5.68
C ALA A 88 16.19 -10.48 -6.70
N ASN A 89 17.23 -9.66 -6.94
CA ASN A 89 18.57 -10.12 -7.21
C ASN A 89 19.07 -10.76 -5.92
N ASP A 90 19.90 -11.78 -6.02
CA ASP A 90 20.54 -12.45 -4.89
C ASP A 90 21.60 -11.56 -4.19
N GLY A 91 21.40 -10.22 -4.23
CA GLY A 91 22.25 -9.19 -3.66
C GLY A 91 21.46 -8.25 -2.74
N PRO A 92 22.15 -7.57 -1.81
CA PRO A 92 21.50 -6.74 -0.80
C PRO A 92 20.73 -5.57 -1.43
N CYS A 93 19.42 -5.47 -1.14
CA CYS A 93 18.65 -4.25 -1.38
C CYS A 93 19.23 -3.14 -0.49
N HIS A 94 19.51 -1.98 -1.08
CA HIS A 94 20.09 -0.80 -0.41
C HIS A 94 19.01 0.06 0.25
N CYS A 95 17.89 -0.56 0.59
CA CYS A 95 16.70 0.05 1.16
C CYS A 95 16.68 -0.35 2.64
N ASP A 96 17.04 0.59 3.53
CA ASP A 96 17.23 0.34 4.96
C ASP A 96 16.02 -0.39 5.58
N GLY A 97 16.21 -1.67 5.93
CA GLY A 97 15.26 -2.50 6.68
C GLY A 97 14.48 -3.57 5.89
N GLU A 98 14.54 -3.61 4.56
CA GLU A 98 13.62 -4.43 3.72
C GLU A 98 14.17 -5.82 3.33
N LEU A 99 15.43 -6.11 3.72
CA LEU A 99 16.15 -7.35 3.39
C LEU A 99 15.41 -8.64 3.79
N HIS A 100 14.58 -8.64 4.84
CA HIS A 100 13.92 -9.84 5.36
C HIS A 100 12.77 -10.36 4.48
N LYS A 101 12.01 -9.49 3.79
CA LYS A 101 10.84 -9.91 3.00
C LYS A 101 11.22 -10.33 1.59
N ASN A 102 12.21 -9.67 1.01
CA ASN A 102 12.80 -10.06 -0.27
C ASN A 102 13.46 -11.44 -0.15
N ALA A 103 14.17 -11.70 0.95
CA ALA A 103 14.81 -12.98 1.24
C ALA A 103 13.83 -14.18 1.35
N ILE A 104 12.57 -13.92 1.72
CA ILE A 104 11.51 -14.96 1.77
C ILE A 104 10.63 -14.97 0.51
N GLY A 105 10.97 -14.19 -0.52
CA GLY A 105 10.28 -14.18 -1.81
C GLY A 105 9.02 -13.31 -1.88
N LEU A 106 8.92 -12.24 -1.08
CA LEU A 106 7.79 -11.28 -1.07
C LEU A 106 8.25 -9.84 -1.41
N GLY A 107 9.21 -9.71 -2.33
CA GLY A 107 9.69 -8.43 -2.85
C GLY A 107 8.78 -7.86 -3.96
N LEU A 108 9.33 -7.03 -4.84
CA LEU A 108 8.58 -6.38 -5.93
C LEU A 108 7.75 -7.37 -6.75
N MET A 109 8.27 -8.58 -6.94
CA MET A 109 7.55 -9.71 -7.52
C MET A 109 7.52 -10.85 -6.50
N PRO A 110 6.35 -11.17 -5.94
CA PRO A 110 6.21 -12.34 -5.09
C PRO A 110 6.61 -13.62 -5.84
N LYS A 111 7.49 -14.43 -5.25
CA LYS A 111 7.98 -15.70 -5.83
C LYS A 111 7.23 -16.93 -5.31
N ARG A 112 6.33 -16.78 -4.33
CA ARG A 112 5.59 -17.90 -3.71
C ARG A 112 4.18 -17.50 -3.26
N VAL A 113 3.19 -18.33 -3.59
CA VAL A 113 1.97 -18.55 -2.79
C VAL A 113 2.21 -19.85 -2.04
N SER A 114 1.94 -19.91 -0.73
CA SER A 114 1.90 -21.14 0.08
C SER A 114 2.53 -22.40 -0.57
N THR A 115 3.87 -22.48 -0.58
CA THR A 115 4.73 -23.61 -0.97
C THR A 115 5.02 -23.93 -2.46
N THR A 116 4.52 -23.20 -3.46
CA THR A 116 4.83 -23.53 -4.87
C THR A 116 6.06 -22.80 -5.45
N ARG A 117 6.75 -23.53 -6.35
CA ARG A 117 8.11 -23.37 -6.93
C ARG A 117 8.47 -21.97 -7.48
N LEU A 118 9.78 -21.70 -7.58
CA LEU A 118 10.40 -20.51 -8.18
C LEU A 118 10.29 -20.50 -9.73
N LEU A 119 10.08 -19.33 -10.34
CA LEU A 119 10.12 -19.11 -11.80
C LEU A 119 11.51 -19.44 -12.38
N GLU A 120 11.55 -19.95 -13.62
CA GLU A 120 12.80 -20.15 -14.36
C GLU A 120 13.40 -18.79 -14.78
N ARG A 121 14.72 -18.74 -15.04
CA ARG A 121 15.48 -17.48 -15.20
C ARG A 121 14.94 -16.56 -16.32
N HIS A 122 14.51 -17.12 -17.45
CA HIS A 122 14.00 -16.33 -18.58
C HIS A 122 12.57 -15.82 -18.35
N GLU A 123 11.74 -16.60 -17.64
CA GLU A 123 10.40 -16.19 -17.19
C GLU A 123 10.52 -15.01 -16.23
N HIS A 124 11.55 -15.02 -15.37
CA HIS A 124 11.84 -13.95 -14.44
C HIS A 124 12.20 -12.62 -15.13
N GLU A 125 12.98 -12.60 -16.21
CA GLU A 125 13.34 -11.35 -16.89
C GLU A 125 12.13 -10.66 -17.55
N MET A 126 11.26 -11.42 -18.22
CA MET A 126 10.03 -10.87 -18.78
C MET A 126 9.07 -10.40 -17.69
N ALA A 127 8.93 -11.19 -16.62
CA ALA A 127 8.14 -10.81 -15.45
C ALA A 127 8.67 -9.51 -14.81
N SER A 128 9.99 -9.35 -14.67
CA SER A 128 10.61 -8.13 -14.13
C SER A 128 10.27 -6.88 -14.94
N ARG A 129 10.34 -6.96 -16.27
CA ARG A 129 10.01 -5.81 -17.14
C ARG A 129 8.53 -5.45 -17.03
N ARG A 130 7.65 -6.46 -17.03
CA ARG A 130 6.21 -6.26 -16.81
C ARG A 130 5.95 -5.63 -15.45
N ALA A 131 6.58 -6.14 -14.39
CA ALA A 131 6.43 -5.62 -13.04
C ALA A 131 6.86 -4.16 -12.94
N LEU A 132 8.02 -3.78 -13.50
CA LEU A 132 8.47 -2.38 -13.53
C LEU A 132 7.51 -1.47 -14.28
N PHE A 133 7.00 -1.91 -15.43
CA PHE A 133 6.02 -1.15 -16.20
C PHE A 133 4.73 -0.94 -15.39
N LEU A 134 4.16 -2.01 -14.83
CA LEU A 134 2.95 -1.92 -14.01
C LEU A 134 3.15 -1.09 -12.74
N HIS A 135 4.34 -1.17 -12.13
CA HIS A 135 4.74 -0.33 -11.01
C HIS A 135 4.76 1.14 -11.41
N SER A 136 5.40 1.49 -12.54
CA SER A 136 5.47 2.87 -13.01
C SER A 136 4.07 3.44 -13.28
N GLN A 137 3.18 2.66 -13.91
CA GLN A 137 1.82 3.08 -14.21
C GLN A 137 1.00 3.43 -12.95
N TYR A 138 1.17 2.68 -11.86
CA TYR A 138 0.51 3.01 -10.59
C TYR A 138 1.08 4.31 -10.00
N HIS A 139 2.40 4.43 -9.93
CA HIS A 139 3.06 5.58 -9.32
C HIS A 139 2.93 6.87 -10.15
N GLU A 140 2.86 6.77 -11.48
CA GLU A 140 2.53 7.88 -12.38
C GLU A 140 1.14 8.45 -12.08
N LYS A 141 0.15 7.59 -11.83
CA LYS A 141 -1.20 8.02 -11.43
C LYS A 141 -1.21 8.67 -10.05
N MET A 142 -0.51 8.09 -9.08
CA MET A 142 -0.36 8.70 -7.75
C MET A 142 0.29 10.09 -7.84
N ALA A 143 1.39 10.20 -8.58
CA ALA A 143 2.06 11.48 -8.81
C ALA A 143 1.15 12.50 -9.50
N TYR A 144 0.37 12.06 -10.48
CA TYR A 144 -0.60 12.91 -11.17
C TYR A 144 -1.66 13.47 -10.20
N GLU A 145 -2.24 12.65 -9.32
CA GLU A 145 -3.19 13.13 -8.31
C GLU A 145 -2.53 14.14 -7.34
N VAL A 146 -1.29 13.89 -6.91
CA VAL A 146 -0.53 14.83 -6.06
C VAL A 146 -0.32 16.18 -6.77
N GLN A 147 0.02 16.15 -8.06
CA GLN A 147 0.31 17.35 -8.85
C GLN A 147 -0.90 18.25 -9.08
N LYS A 148 -2.14 17.75 -8.95
CA LYS A 148 -3.35 18.59 -9.02
C LYS A 148 -3.47 19.56 -7.83
N HIS A 149 -2.76 19.29 -6.74
CA HIS A 149 -2.94 19.96 -5.46
C HIS A 149 -1.65 20.60 -4.93
N THR A 150 -0.76 21.09 -5.82
CA THR A 150 0.53 21.69 -5.47
C THR A 150 0.46 22.92 -4.56
N ASN A 151 -0.72 23.55 -4.46
CA ASN A 151 -1.01 24.67 -3.58
C ASN A 151 -1.53 24.26 -2.18
N LYS A 152 -1.68 22.96 -1.92
CA LYS A 152 -2.20 22.40 -0.67
C LYS A 152 -1.15 21.53 0.03
N GLN A 153 -1.35 21.28 1.32
CA GLN A 153 -0.70 20.17 1.99
C GLN A 153 -1.34 18.86 1.54
N ILE A 154 -0.55 17.82 1.33
CA ILE A 154 -1.05 16.53 0.84
C ILE A 154 -1.02 15.50 1.96
N LEU A 155 -2.15 14.84 2.18
CA LEU A 155 -2.26 13.63 2.97
C LEU A 155 -2.45 12.45 2.03
N ILE A 156 -1.48 11.52 2.02
CA ILE A 156 -1.61 10.25 1.30
C ILE A 156 -2.00 9.17 2.30
N LEU A 157 -3.13 8.50 2.04
CA LEU A 157 -3.58 7.34 2.79
C LEU A 157 -3.48 6.10 1.90
N GLU A 158 -2.54 5.21 2.22
CA GLU A 158 -2.50 3.87 1.61
C GLU A 158 -3.33 2.90 2.44
N LEU A 159 -4.39 2.38 1.83
CA LEU A 159 -5.31 1.46 2.50
C LEU A 159 -4.91 0.01 2.21
N HIS A 160 -4.87 -0.76 3.29
CA HIS A 160 -4.56 -2.18 3.28
C HIS A 160 -5.52 -2.95 4.18
N SER A 161 -5.75 -4.21 3.83
CA SER A 161 -6.42 -5.16 4.70
C SER A 161 -5.45 -6.28 5.04
N MET A 162 -5.37 -6.67 6.31
CA MET A 162 -4.51 -7.78 6.72
C MET A 162 -5.35 -9.02 7.02
N PRO A 163 -4.82 -10.22 6.74
CA PRO A 163 -5.49 -11.45 7.13
C PRO A 163 -5.61 -11.50 8.66
N GLY A 164 -6.76 -11.96 9.15
CA GLY A 164 -6.94 -12.26 10.56
C GLY A 164 -5.88 -13.29 11.01
N ARG A 165 -5.18 -13.01 12.11
CA ARG A 165 -4.24 -13.97 12.70
C ARG A 165 -4.98 -14.71 13.80
N SER A 166 -4.91 -16.04 13.80
CA SER A 166 -5.52 -16.87 14.84
C SER A 166 -5.04 -16.41 16.23
N GLY A 167 -6.00 -16.21 17.15
CA GLY A 167 -5.72 -15.75 18.51
C GLY A 167 -5.37 -14.27 18.65
N ARG A 168 -5.53 -13.44 17.60
CA ARG A 168 -5.47 -11.98 17.70
C ARG A 168 -6.82 -11.37 17.38
N GLU A 169 -7.20 -10.35 18.16
CA GLU A 169 -8.37 -9.53 17.85
C GLU A 169 -8.18 -8.80 16.52
N LEU A 170 -9.27 -8.70 15.76
CA LEU A 170 -9.31 -7.84 14.58
C LEU A 170 -9.12 -6.40 15.05
N GLY A 171 -8.38 -5.61 14.30
CA GLY A 171 -8.11 -4.24 14.69
C GLY A 171 -7.55 -3.38 13.58
N TRP A 172 -7.42 -2.11 13.90
CA TRP A 172 -6.82 -1.12 13.02
C TRP A 172 -5.31 -1.04 13.24
N CYS A 173 -4.55 -0.97 12.15
CA CYS A 173 -3.12 -0.70 12.20
C CYS A 173 -2.83 0.56 11.40
N VAL A 174 -2.15 1.53 12.04
CA VAL A 174 -1.74 2.77 11.40
C VAL A 174 -0.22 2.81 11.36
N GLY A 175 0.34 2.69 10.15
CA GLY A 175 1.78 2.76 9.92
C GLY A 175 2.22 4.17 9.57
N ASN A 176 3.31 4.65 10.18
CA ASN A 176 3.93 5.94 9.85
C ASN A 176 5.47 5.89 9.76
N ARG A 177 6.03 4.69 9.53
CA ARG A 177 7.48 4.43 9.50
C ARG A 177 8.21 5.05 10.70
N PHE A 178 7.71 4.81 11.92
CA PHE A 178 8.25 5.34 13.17
C PHE A 178 8.35 6.89 13.20
N GLY A 179 7.39 7.57 12.57
CA GLY A 179 7.33 9.03 12.46
C GLY A 179 8.04 9.62 11.25
N ALA A 180 8.66 8.80 10.39
CA ALA A 180 9.37 9.30 9.21
C ALA A 180 8.44 9.66 8.04
N SER A 181 7.23 9.10 7.97
CA SER A 181 6.33 9.29 6.81
C SER A 181 5.14 10.22 7.05
N SER A 182 4.95 10.72 8.29
CA SER A 182 3.88 11.66 8.62
C SER A 182 4.22 12.49 9.84
N ALA A 183 3.70 13.72 9.92
CA ALA A 183 3.79 14.51 11.13
C ALA A 183 3.09 13.80 12.32
N PRO A 184 3.61 13.89 13.56
CA PRO A 184 3.07 13.17 14.72
C PRO A 184 1.57 13.42 14.97
N TRP A 185 1.14 14.67 14.79
CA TRP A 185 -0.27 15.05 15.00
C TRP A 185 -1.25 14.34 14.07
N MET A 186 -0.79 13.89 12.89
CA MET A 186 -1.63 13.16 11.93
C MET A 186 -1.95 11.75 12.45
N LEU A 187 -0.96 11.07 13.02
CA LEU A 187 -1.16 9.77 13.66
C LEU A 187 -2.15 9.90 14.83
N GLU A 188 -1.97 10.92 15.69
CA GLU A 188 -2.90 11.21 16.78
C GLU A 188 -4.33 11.43 16.28
N LEU A 189 -4.49 12.19 15.20
CA LEU A 189 -5.79 12.49 14.61
C LEU A 189 -6.49 11.22 14.12
N VAL A 190 -5.80 10.39 13.35
CA VAL A 190 -6.35 9.14 12.79
C VAL A 190 -6.69 8.15 13.91
N MET A 191 -5.78 7.94 14.86
CA MET A 191 -6.01 7.04 15.99
C MET A 191 -7.15 7.53 16.88
N GLY A 192 -7.26 8.85 17.09
CA GLY A 192 -8.37 9.46 17.83
C GLY A 192 -9.71 9.29 17.12
N ALA A 193 -9.75 9.43 15.79
CA ALA A 193 -10.95 9.21 14.99
C ALA A 193 -11.40 7.74 15.06
N ILE A 194 -10.46 6.78 14.95
CA ILE A 194 -10.74 5.35 15.12
C ILE A 194 -11.29 5.07 16.51
N ALA A 195 -10.64 5.56 17.57
CA ALA A 195 -11.07 5.32 18.95
C ALA A 195 -12.45 5.92 19.25
N LYS A 196 -12.77 7.06 18.64
CA LYS A 196 -14.09 7.70 18.77
C LYS A 196 -15.19 6.89 18.08
N GLN A 197 -14.90 6.34 16.90
CA GLN A 197 -15.85 5.57 16.11
C GLN A 197 -16.00 4.12 16.61
N TYR A 198 -14.93 3.56 17.19
CA TYR A 198 -14.86 2.18 17.69
C TYR A 198 -14.31 2.15 19.12
N PRO A 199 -15.10 2.57 20.13
CA PRO A 199 -14.64 2.64 21.52
C PRO A 199 -14.36 1.24 22.08
N ARG A 200 -13.07 0.90 22.23
CA ARG A 200 -12.53 -0.31 22.90
C ARG A 200 -13.19 -1.64 22.51
N GLU A 201 -12.99 -2.07 21.27
CA GLU A 201 -12.97 -3.49 20.89
C GLU A 201 -11.84 -3.86 19.90
N HIS A 202 -11.11 -2.89 19.28
CA HIS A 202 -10.37 -3.18 18.04
C HIS A 202 -9.11 -2.32 17.74
N VAL A 203 -8.29 -1.93 18.72
CA VAL A 203 -7.05 -1.17 18.45
C VAL A 203 -5.85 -1.87 19.09
N ALA A 204 -4.92 -2.36 18.25
CA ALA A 204 -3.71 -3.07 18.63
C ALA A 204 -2.44 -2.26 18.29
#